data_AF-A0A7S3JJN6-F1
#
_entry.id   AF-A0A7S3JJN6-F1
#
_cell.length_a   1.000
_cell.length_b   1.000
_cell.length_c   1.000
_cell.angle_alpha   90.00
_cell.angle_beta   90.00
_cell.angle_gamma   90.00
#
_symmetry.space_group_name_H-M   'P 1'
#
loop_
_entity.id
_entity.type
_entity.pdbx_description
1 polymer ?
#
loop_
_entity_poly.entity_id
_entity_poly.type
_entity_poly.pdbx_seq_one_letter_code
_entity_poly.pdbx_strand_id
1 'polypeptide(L)'
;NMKVILFIAFITLAYGWQSYAPGEGPFAHMSDEEFAERYLMSASDAPTDLPPAYDPAEFDAEFGHEFAFDWRHTRLGHCVHPIRDQGKCGSCWAHATTEMMSDRYCIENHGHSDLIFAPQYMVDCANKTWEAQGCDGAETQVAIRWMANYGMVNESCYPYFSGTTEKAGNCTMSGVC
;
A
#
# COMPACT_ATOMS: atom_id res chain seq x y z
N ASN A 1 13.24 -19.94 -19.64
CA ASN A 1 14.68 -20.31 -19.71
C ASN A 1 14.89 -21.51 -18.79
N MET A 2 15.27 -22.68 -19.31
CA MET A 2 15.23 -23.98 -18.61
C MET A 2 16.02 -24.01 -17.28
N LYS A 3 16.95 -23.06 -17.10
CA LYS A 3 17.75 -22.89 -15.88
C LYS A 3 16.93 -22.40 -14.66
N VAL A 4 15.85 -21.64 -14.86
CA VAL A 4 15.02 -21.08 -13.75
C VAL A 4 14.10 -22.15 -13.14
N ILE A 5 13.49 -22.98 -13.99
CA ILE A 5 12.61 -24.09 -13.58
C ILE A 5 13.38 -25.10 -12.71
N LEU A 6 14.65 -25.37 -13.07
CA LEU A 6 15.53 -26.21 -12.28
C LEU A 6 15.86 -25.56 -10.92
N PHE A 7 16.02 -24.24 -10.84
CA PHE A 7 16.33 -23.54 -9.59
C PHE A 7 15.15 -23.60 -8.59
N ILE A 8 13.93 -23.41 -9.05
CA ILE A 8 12.70 -23.51 -8.22
C ILE A 8 12.48 -24.95 -7.72
N ALA A 9 12.71 -25.95 -8.57
CA ALA A 9 12.61 -27.36 -8.21
C ALA A 9 13.71 -27.81 -7.22
N PHE A 10 14.92 -27.22 -7.31
CA PHE A 10 16.01 -27.53 -6.37
C PHE A 10 15.78 -26.89 -4.99
N ILE A 11 15.21 -25.68 -4.90
CA ILE A 11 14.91 -25.05 -3.61
C ILE A 11 13.83 -25.82 -2.83
N THR A 12 12.79 -26.31 -3.52
CA THR A 12 11.71 -27.11 -2.89
C THR A 12 12.18 -28.47 -2.37
N LEU A 13 13.24 -29.04 -2.94
CA LEU A 13 13.78 -30.36 -2.55
C LEU A 13 14.99 -30.28 -1.60
N ALA A 14 15.78 -29.21 -1.64
CA ALA A 14 16.98 -29.06 -0.80
C ALA A 14 16.72 -28.34 0.52
N TYR A 15 15.70 -27.49 0.58
CA TYR A 15 15.32 -26.78 1.80
C TYR A 15 13.99 -27.34 2.31
N GLY A 16 14.09 -28.26 3.26
CA GLY A 16 12.96 -28.50 4.15
C GLY A 16 12.52 -27.16 4.75
N TRP A 17 11.22 -26.87 4.63
CA TRP A 17 10.53 -25.76 5.29
C TRP A 17 10.90 -24.34 4.82
N GLN A 18 10.79 -24.05 3.52
CA GLN A 18 10.33 -22.72 3.14
C GLN A 18 8.80 -22.71 3.29
N SER A 19 8.26 -21.91 4.21
CA SER A 19 6.81 -21.77 4.43
C SER A 19 6.06 -21.18 3.22
N TYR A 20 6.80 -20.68 2.22
CA TYR A 20 6.28 -20.11 0.97
C TYR A 20 7.20 -20.50 -0.20
N ALA A 21 6.64 -21.02 -1.28
CA ALA A 21 7.38 -21.20 -2.53
C ALA A 21 7.29 -19.91 -3.36
N PRO A 22 8.41 -19.39 -3.91
CA PRO A 22 8.35 -18.29 -4.87
C PRO A 22 7.55 -18.73 -6.09
N GLY A 23 6.48 -18.00 -6.41
CA GLY A 23 5.61 -18.27 -7.56
C GLY A 23 6.05 -17.50 -8.81
N GLU A 24 5.55 -17.93 -9.97
CA GLU A 24 5.68 -17.22 -11.25
C GLU A 24 4.76 -15.96 -11.23
N GLY A 25 5.19 -14.93 -10.50
CA GLY A 25 4.52 -13.63 -10.43
C GLY A 25 5.10 -12.60 -11.42
N PRO A 26 4.54 -11.38 -11.49
CA PRO A 26 5.02 -10.32 -12.39
C PRO A 26 6.49 -9.90 -12.13
N PHE A 27 7.03 -10.27 -10.97
CA PHE A 27 8.40 -9.95 -10.56
C PHE A 27 9.37 -11.14 -10.70
N ALA A 28 8.92 -12.32 -11.14
CA ALA A 28 9.73 -13.55 -11.16
C ALA A 28 11.00 -13.47 -12.05
N HIS A 29 11.09 -12.46 -12.91
CA HIS A 29 12.24 -12.21 -13.79
C HIS A 29 12.90 -10.84 -13.55
N MET A 30 12.51 -10.15 -12.49
CA MET A 30 13.10 -8.90 -12.04
C MET A 30 14.32 -9.20 -11.16
N SER A 31 15.39 -8.40 -11.26
CA SER A 31 16.49 -8.49 -10.30
C SER A 31 16.13 -7.79 -8.98
N ASP A 32 16.81 -8.14 -7.91
CA ASP A 32 16.59 -7.49 -6.60
C ASP A 32 16.89 -5.98 -6.68
N GLU A 33 17.89 -5.58 -7.48
CA GLU A 33 18.24 -4.17 -7.69
C GLU A 33 17.14 -3.44 -8.45
N GLU A 34 16.62 -4.03 -9.54
CA GLU A 34 15.51 -3.45 -10.30
C GLU A 34 14.25 -3.32 -9.44
N PHE A 35 14.00 -4.31 -8.57
CA PHE A 35 12.88 -4.26 -7.64
C PHE A 35 13.07 -3.16 -6.59
N ALA A 36 14.27 -3.07 -5.99
CA ALA A 36 14.57 -2.07 -4.99
C ALA A 36 14.48 -0.65 -5.55
N GLU A 37 15.08 -0.40 -6.72
CA GLU A 37 15.06 0.91 -7.37
C GLU A 37 13.65 1.38 -7.73
N ARG A 38 12.72 0.45 -7.99
CA ARG A 38 11.36 0.79 -8.43
C ARG A 38 10.31 0.79 -7.33
N TYR A 39 10.46 -0.05 -6.30
CA TYR A 39 9.41 -0.33 -5.33
C TYR A 39 9.75 0.01 -3.88
N LEU A 40 11.04 0.18 -3.54
CA LEU A 40 11.47 0.37 -2.17
C LEU A 40 12.06 1.77 -1.96
N MET A 41 11.78 2.35 -0.80
CA MET A 41 12.49 3.55 -0.35
C MET A 41 13.88 3.18 0.17
N SER A 42 14.82 4.13 0.11
CA SER A 42 16.13 3.95 0.73
C SER A 42 15.97 3.76 2.24
N ALA A 43 16.75 2.84 2.81
CA ALA A 43 16.80 2.66 4.26
C ALA A 43 17.28 3.93 5.00
N SER A 44 18.01 4.83 4.33
CA SER A 44 18.38 6.14 4.88
C SER A 44 17.20 7.06 5.12
N ASP A 45 16.10 6.82 4.41
CA ASP A 45 14.89 7.65 4.45
C ASP A 45 13.87 7.10 5.46
N ALA A 46 14.21 6.00 6.14
CA ALA A 46 13.40 5.45 7.21
C ALA A 46 13.30 6.46 8.38
N PRO A 47 12.11 6.64 8.96
CA PRO A 47 11.95 7.49 10.14
C PRO A 47 12.83 6.99 11.28
N THR A 48 13.61 7.90 11.86
CA THR A 48 14.47 7.59 13.02
C THR A 48 13.76 7.86 14.35
N ASP A 49 12.64 8.58 14.32
CA ASP A 49 11.82 8.92 15.48
C ASP A 49 10.45 8.22 15.38
N LEU A 50 10.47 6.90 15.45
CA LEU A 50 9.24 6.12 15.54
C LEU A 50 8.71 6.22 16.97
N PRO A 51 7.38 6.42 17.16
CA PRO A 51 6.80 6.31 18.49
C PRO A 51 7.10 4.92 19.06
N PRO A 52 7.23 4.79 20.39
CA PRO A 52 7.41 3.49 21.01
C PRO A 52 6.28 2.56 20.53
N ALA A 53 6.65 1.34 20.14
CA ALA A 53 5.68 0.32 19.82
C ALA A 53 4.72 0.15 21.01
N TYR A 54 3.43 0.10 20.71
CA TYR A 54 2.42 -0.15 21.72
C TYR A 54 2.65 -1.51 22.39
N ASP A 55 2.48 -1.62 23.71
CA ASP A 55 2.70 -2.88 24.44
C ASP A 55 1.58 -3.88 24.05
N PRO A 56 1.91 -5.02 23.41
CA PRO A 56 0.90 -6.00 23.04
C PRO A 56 0.10 -6.52 24.23
N ALA A 57 0.73 -6.63 25.42
CA ALA A 57 0.04 -7.09 26.62
C ALA A 57 -0.99 -6.07 27.12
N GLU A 58 -0.72 -4.78 26.97
CA GLU A 58 -1.67 -3.71 27.25
C GLU A 58 -2.85 -3.77 26.26
N PHE A 59 -2.56 -4.06 24.98
CA PHE A 59 -3.56 -4.14 23.92
C PHE A 59 -4.53 -5.28 24.17
N ASP A 60 -3.96 -6.45 24.46
CA ASP A 60 -4.71 -7.67 24.72
C ASP A 60 -5.55 -7.56 25.99
N ALA A 61 -5.06 -6.83 27.00
CA ALA A 61 -5.82 -6.58 28.22
C ALA A 61 -7.02 -5.65 27.98
N GLU A 62 -6.89 -4.66 27.08
CA GLU A 62 -7.95 -3.70 26.77
C GLU A 62 -8.97 -4.24 25.77
N PHE A 63 -8.51 -4.84 24.67
CA PHE A 63 -9.34 -5.21 23.52
C PHE A 63 -9.58 -6.71 23.38
N GLY A 64 -8.87 -7.53 24.16
CA GLY A 64 -8.88 -8.99 24.03
C GLY A 64 -8.01 -9.49 22.87
N HIS A 65 -7.50 -10.71 23.01
CA HIS A 65 -6.67 -11.34 22.00
C HIS A 65 -7.44 -12.44 21.26
N GLU A 66 -7.73 -12.21 19.98
CA GLU A 66 -8.21 -13.26 19.07
C GLU A 66 -7.04 -13.82 18.26
N PHE A 67 -6.75 -15.12 18.42
CA PHE A 67 -5.62 -15.79 17.74
C PHE A 67 -5.76 -15.86 16.21
N ALA A 68 -6.92 -15.51 15.64
CA ALA A 68 -7.20 -15.58 14.21
C ALA A 68 -8.25 -14.54 13.79
N PHE A 69 -7.87 -13.27 13.83
CA PHE A 69 -8.74 -12.17 13.42
C PHE A 69 -8.50 -11.77 11.95
N ASP A 70 -9.59 -11.67 11.18
CA ASP A 70 -9.58 -11.20 9.78
C ASP A 70 -10.75 -10.24 9.56
N TRP A 71 -10.44 -8.95 9.34
CA TRP A 71 -11.43 -7.90 9.10
C TRP A 71 -12.43 -8.27 7.98
N ARG A 72 -11.97 -8.98 6.94
CA ARG A 72 -12.77 -9.38 5.78
C ARG A 72 -13.89 -10.36 6.14
N HIS A 73 -13.77 -11.08 7.24
CA HIS A 73 -14.76 -12.06 7.72
C HIS A 73 -15.62 -11.53 8.87
N THR A 74 -15.59 -10.22 9.14
CA THR A 74 -16.47 -9.58 10.11
C THR A 74 -17.79 -9.14 9.48
N ARG A 75 -18.74 -8.66 10.29
CA ARG A 75 -20.03 -8.10 9.79
C ARG A 75 -19.83 -6.92 8.83
N LEU A 76 -18.75 -6.16 9.01
CA LEU A 76 -18.36 -5.04 8.15
C LEU A 76 -17.23 -5.43 7.18
N GLY A 77 -17.00 -6.72 6.94
CA GLY A 77 -15.91 -7.16 6.08
C GLY A 77 -16.02 -6.71 4.62
N HIS A 78 -17.21 -6.31 4.16
CA HIS A 78 -17.42 -5.68 2.86
C HIS A 78 -16.81 -4.28 2.76
N CYS A 79 -16.50 -3.63 3.88
CA CYS A 79 -15.73 -2.39 3.91
C CYS A 79 -14.24 -2.60 3.61
N VAL A 80 -13.75 -3.84 3.61
CA VAL A 80 -12.38 -4.14 3.16
C VAL A 80 -12.42 -4.32 1.65
N HIS A 81 -11.92 -3.32 0.93
CA HIS A 81 -12.05 -3.27 -0.53
C HIS A 81 -11.15 -4.30 -1.24
N PRO A 82 -11.45 -4.64 -2.51
CA PRO A 82 -10.59 -5.49 -3.32
C PRO A 82 -9.16 -4.95 -3.42
N ILE A 83 -8.21 -5.87 -3.53
CA ILE A 83 -6.78 -5.57 -3.71
C ILE A 83 -6.59 -4.71 -4.96
N ARG A 84 -5.82 -3.63 -4.82
CA ARG A 84 -5.45 -2.73 -5.93
C ARG A 84 -3.99 -2.96 -6.32
N ASP A 85 -3.64 -2.48 -7.52
CA ASP A 85 -2.31 -2.67 -8.10
C ASP A 85 -1.64 -1.30 -8.34
N GLN A 86 -0.51 -1.08 -7.67
CA GLN A 86 0.34 0.12 -7.85
C GLN A 86 1.12 0.10 -9.18
N GLY A 87 1.12 -1.01 -9.91
CA GLY A 87 1.82 -1.19 -11.17
C GLY A 87 3.33 -0.99 -11.01
N LYS A 88 3.90 -0.08 -11.79
CA LYS A 88 5.34 0.20 -11.86
C LYS A 88 5.76 1.51 -11.17
N CYS A 89 4.92 2.03 -10.29
CA CYS A 89 5.19 3.26 -9.54
C CYS A 89 5.41 2.91 -8.07
N GLY A 90 6.44 3.47 -7.43
CA GLY A 90 6.73 3.37 -5.99
C GLY A 90 5.72 4.16 -5.14
N SER A 91 4.43 3.91 -5.35
CA SER A 91 3.30 4.60 -4.73
C SER A 91 2.57 3.77 -3.68
N CYS A 92 3.24 2.74 -3.12
CA CYS A 92 2.71 1.91 -2.06
C CYS A 92 2.22 2.74 -0.86
N TRP A 93 2.89 3.85 -0.56
CA TRP A 93 2.51 4.81 0.47
C TRP A 93 1.13 5.44 0.24
N ALA A 94 0.82 5.79 -1.01
CA ALA A 94 -0.46 6.37 -1.39
C ALA A 94 -1.57 5.32 -1.41
N HIS A 95 -1.29 4.13 -1.96
CA HIS A 95 -2.22 3.00 -1.95
C HIS A 95 -2.58 2.56 -0.53
N ALA A 96 -1.58 2.27 0.30
CA ALA A 96 -1.80 1.84 1.70
C ALA A 96 -2.63 2.85 2.48
N THR A 97 -2.35 4.15 2.31
CA THR A 97 -3.06 5.20 3.04
C THR A 97 -4.49 5.39 2.55
N THR A 98 -4.69 5.42 1.23
CA THR A 98 -6.03 5.63 0.64
C THR A 98 -6.94 4.43 0.81
N GLU A 99 -6.42 3.21 0.69
CA GLU A 99 -7.16 1.96 0.94
C GLU A 99 -7.56 1.86 2.41
N MET A 100 -6.61 2.03 3.34
CA MET A 100 -6.90 2.06 4.78
C MET A 100 -8.00 3.07 5.11
N MET A 101 -7.93 4.29 4.57
CA MET A 101 -8.91 5.32 4.89
C MET A 101 -10.26 5.11 4.22
N SER A 102 -10.30 4.48 3.04
CA SER A 102 -11.57 4.09 2.41
C SER A 102 -12.29 3.05 3.28
N ASP A 103 -11.54 2.03 3.74
CA ASP A 103 -12.06 0.99 4.64
C ASP A 103 -12.57 1.61 5.96
N ARG A 104 -11.75 2.47 6.58
CA ARG A 104 -12.11 3.15 7.83
C ARG A 104 -13.32 4.06 7.67
N TYR A 105 -13.44 4.77 6.55
CA TYR A 105 -14.59 5.60 6.27
C TYR A 105 -15.88 4.78 6.17
N CYS A 106 -15.84 3.63 5.49
CA CYS A 106 -16.98 2.71 5.44
C CYS A 106 -17.34 2.16 6.83
N ILE A 107 -16.34 1.74 7.61
CA ILE A 107 -16.54 1.21 8.97
C ILE A 107 -17.17 2.26 9.89
N GLU A 108 -16.66 3.49 9.87
CA GLU A 108 -17.15 4.60 10.68
C GLU A 108 -18.60 4.97 10.31
N ASN A 109 -18.94 4.88 9.03
CA ASN A 109 -20.32 5.05 8.55
C ASN A 109 -21.18 3.79 8.72
N HIS A 110 -20.75 2.81 9.50
CA HIS A 110 -21.46 1.55 9.74
C HIS A 110 -21.84 0.78 8.46
N GLY A 111 -21.06 0.94 7.39
CA GLY A 111 -21.31 0.34 6.07
C GLY A 111 -22.36 1.08 5.22
N HIS A 112 -22.79 2.28 5.63
CA HIS A 112 -23.80 3.06 4.88
C HIS A 112 -23.22 3.94 3.77
N SER A 113 -21.93 4.27 3.85
CA SER A 113 -21.25 5.11 2.88
C SER A 113 -19.94 4.43 2.48
N ASP A 114 -19.79 4.15 1.19
CA ASP A 114 -18.66 3.43 0.62
C ASP A 114 -17.96 4.37 -0.37
N LEU A 115 -16.92 5.06 0.12
CA LEU A 115 -16.15 6.03 -0.64
C LEU A 115 -14.74 5.51 -0.84
N ILE A 116 -14.36 5.32 -2.11
CA ILE A 116 -13.04 4.87 -2.50
C ILE A 116 -12.17 6.10 -2.79
N PHE A 117 -11.13 6.31 -2.01
CA PHE A 117 -10.20 7.41 -2.21
C PHE A 117 -9.21 7.14 -3.35
N ALA A 118 -8.85 8.21 -4.06
CA ALA A 118 -7.95 8.18 -5.20
C ALA A 118 -6.46 8.22 -4.80
N PRO A 119 -5.69 7.12 -4.84
CA PRO A 119 -4.24 7.14 -4.70
C PRO A 119 -3.58 8.10 -5.69
N GLN A 120 -4.09 8.23 -6.92
CA GLN A 120 -3.49 9.12 -7.92
C GLN A 120 -3.49 10.59 -7.51
N TYR A 121 -4.57 11.06 -6.89
CA TYR A 121 -4.64 12.42 -6.38
C TYR A 121 -3.55 12.67 -5.33
N MET A 122 -3.34 11.69 -4.44
CA MET A 122 -2.26 11.77 -3.46
C MET A 122 -0.88 11.73 -4.12
N VAL A 123 -0.65 10.84 -5.10
CA VAL A 123 0.60 10.76 -5.87
C VAL A 123 0.93 12.09 -6.56
N ASP A 124 -0.06 12.77 -7.14
CA ASP A 124 0.18 14.00 -7.89
C ASP A 124 0.26 15.24 -6.99
N CYS A 125 -0.59 15.32 -5.96
CA CYS A 125 -0.75 16.53 -5.16
C CYS A 125 0.11 16.56 -3.90
N ALA A 126 0.35 15.41 -3.25
CA ALA A 126 1.27 15.37 -2.12
C ALA A 126 2.72 15.42 -2.59
N ASN A 127 3.04 15.02 -3.82
CA ASN A 127 4.36 15.22 -4.44
C ASN A 127 4.78 16.69 -4.58
N LYS A 128 3.87 17.64 -4.32
CA LYS A 128 4.22 19.07 -4.22
C LYS A 128 4.77 19.47 -2.85
N THR A 129 4.71 18.58 -1.86
CA THR A 129 5.41 18.76 -0.58
C THR A 129 6.83 18.21 -0.69
N TRP A 130 7.74 18.71 0.15
CA TRP A 130 9.13 18.23 0.18
C TRP A 130 9.28 16.83 0.80
N GLU A 131 8.18 16.28 1.35
CA GLU A 131 8.18 15.01 2.11
C GLU A 131 7.65 13.81 1.29
N ALA A 132 7.03 14.05 0.13
CA ALA A 132 6.53 12.99 -0.75
C ALA A 132 7.04 13.20 -2.17
N GLN A 133 7.37 12.10 -2.86
CA GLN A 133 8.10 12.13 -4.13
C GLN A 133 7.35 11.37 -5.23
N GLY A 134 6.01 11.29 -5.13
CA GLY A 134 5.18 10.63 -6.14
C GLY A 134 5.53 9.15 -6.28
N CYS A 135 6.09 8.78 -7.44
CA CYS A 135 6.53 7.41 -7.72
C CYS A 135 7.88 7.02 -7.12
N ASP A 136 8.63 7.98 -6.57
CA ASP A 136 9.90 7.71 -5.90
C ASP A 136 9.71 7.41 -4.39
N GLY A 137 8.46 7.48 -3.92
CA GLY A 137 8.07 7.08 -2.57
C GLY A 137 7.73 8.22 -1.63
N ALA A 138 7.19 7.85 -0.48
CA ALA A 138 6.99 8.70 0.69
C ALA A 138 6.77 7.83 1.91
N GLU A 139 6.96 8.40 3.10
CA GLU A 139 6.59 7.73 4.34
C GLU A 139 5.06 7.71 4.53
N THR A 140 4.51 6.62 5.05
CA THR A 140 3.06 6.51 5.34
C THR A 140 2.56 7.60 6.30
N GLN A 141 3.36 8.02 7.29
CA GLN A 141 2.93 9.11 8.19
C GLN A 141 2.82 10.46 7.47
N VAL A 142 3.68 10.73 6.49
CA VAL A 142 3.57 11.92 5.63
C VAL A 142 2.26 11.87 4.86
N ALA A 143 1.93 10.71 4.29
CA ALA A 143 0.69 10.48 3.56
C ALA A 143 -0.56 10.74 4.42
N ILE A 144 -0.59 10.18 5.64
CA ILE A 144 -1.70 10.37 6.60
C ILE A 144 -1.81 11.84 7.02
N ARG A 145 -0.68 12.49 7.36
CA ARG A 145 -0.65 13.91 7.73
C ARG A 145 -1.15 14.79 6.59
N TRP A 146 -0.70 14.52 5.36
CA TRP A 146 -1.14 15.26 4.18
C TRP A 146 -2.64 15.09 3.96
N MET A 147 -3.13 13.85 3.98
CA MET A 147 -4.55 13.54 3.85
C MET A 147 -5.41 14.28 4.88
N ALA A 148 -4.97 14.36 6.13
CA ALA A 148 -5.68 15.06 7.19
C ALA A 148 -5.77 16.59 6.96
N ASN A 149 -4.76 17.20 6.33
CA ASN A 149 -4.71 18.64 6.09
C ASN A 149 -5.42 19.07 4.80
N TYR A 150 -5.40 18.24 3.76
CA TYR A 150 -5.86 18.62 2.42
C TYR A 150 -7.10 17.85 1.95
N GLY A 151 -7.49 16.79 2.65
CA GLY A 151 -8.58 15.91 2.26
C GLY A 151 -8.25 15.07 1.02
N MET A 152 -9.26 14.35 0.53
CA MET A 152 -9.14 13.42 -0.59
C MET A 152 -10.32 13.50 -1.52
N VAL A 153 -10.12 12.98 -2.73
CA VAL A 153 -11.14 12.86 -3.77
C VAL A 153 -11.45 11.39 -4.04
N ASN A 154 -12.61 11.14 -4.64
CA ASN A 154 -13.02 9.80 -5.06
C ASN A 154 -12.14 9.30 -6.22
N GLU A 155 -11.81 8.01 -6.25
CA GLU A 155 -11.15 7.34 -7.38
C GLU A 155 -11.84 7.66 -8.72
N SER A 156 -13.18 7.65 -8.75
CA SER A 156 -13.93 7.91 -9.99
C SER A 156 -13.65 9.29 -10.58
N CYS A 157 -13.22 10.23 -9.73
CA CYS A 157 -12.85 11.58 -10.10
C CYS A 157 -11.40 11.71 -10.54
N TYR A 158 -10.52 10.85 -10.04
CA TYR A 158 -9.08 10.93 -10.29
C TYR A 158 -8.50 9.52 -10.46
N PRO A 159 -8.75 8.87 -11.61
CA PRO A 159 -8.34 7.49 -11.84
C PRO A 159 -6.82 7.30 -11.82
N TYR A 160 -6.39 6.15 -11.31
CA TYR A 160 -4.97 5.79 -11.25
C TYR A 160 -4.34 5.47 -12.63
N PHE A 161 -3.24 6.16 -12.94
CA PHE A 161 -2.46 5.97 -14.17
C PHE A 161 -0.95 5.84 -13.91
N SER A 162 -0.45 6.26 -12.75
CA SER A 162 0.99 6.24 -12.44
C SER A 162 1.60 4.86 -12.49
N GLY A 163 0.83 3.81 -12.20
CA GLY A 163 1.30 2.44 -12.34
C GLY A 163 1.67 2.04 -13.77
N THR A 164 1.18 2.76 -14.79
CA THR A 164 1.54 2.56 -16.20
C THR A 164 2.54 3.60 -16.69
N THR A 165 2.41 4.86 -16.27
CA THR A 165 3.29 5.95 -16.73
C THR A 165 4.62 6.02 -15.99
N GLU A 166 4.73 5.33 -14.85
CA GLU A 166 5.87 5.33 -13.94
C GLU A 166 6.18 6.72 -13.37
N LYS A 167 5.21 7.65 -13.46
CA LYS A 167 5.39 9.07 -13.12
C LYS A 167 4.14 9.65 -12.48
N ALA A 168 4.35 10.55 -11.52
CA ALA A 168 3.31 11.46 -11.06
C ALA A 168 2.89 12.40 -12.21
N GLY A 169 1.59 12.72 -12.25
CA GLY A 169 1.04 13.74 -13.13
C GLY A 169 1.10 15.14 -12.52
N ASN A 170 0.44 16.07 -13.20
CA ASN A 170 0.22 17.40 -12.64
C ASN A 170 -0.98 17.35 -11.71
N CYS A 171 -0.80 17.80 -10.47
CA CYS A 171 -1.93 18.01 -9.57
C CYS A 171 -2.83 19.12 -10.09
N THR A 172 -3.86 18.69 -10.82
CA THR A 172 -4.95 19.49 -11.36
C THR A 172 -6.22 18.69 -11.13
N MET A 173 -7.21 19.30 -10.47
CA MET A 173 -8.55 18.72 -10.41
C MET A 173 -9.14 18.73 -11.83
N SER A 174 -8.97 17.64 -12.58
CA SER A 174 -9.54 17.54 -13.93
C SER A 174 -10.97 17.02 -13.83
N GLY A 175 -11.93 17.95 -13.82
CA GLY A 175 -13.36 17.60 -13.87
C GLY A 175 -14.12 17.95 -12.61
N VAL A 176 -15.43 18.05 -12.77
CA VAL A 176 -16.38 18.31 -11.69
C VAL A 176 -16.50 17.04 -10.86
N CYS A 177 -16.00 17.14 -9.64
CA CYS A 177 -16.47 16.44 -8.45
C CYS A 177 -17.21 17.50 -7.63
#